data_AF-A7TB51-F1
#
_entry.id   AF-A7TB51-F1
#
_cell.length_a   1.000
_cell.length_b   1.000
_cell.length_c   1.000
_cell.angle_alpha   90.00
_cell.angle_beta   90.00
_cell.angle_gamma   90.00
#
_symmetry.space_group_name_H-M   'P 1'
#
loop_
_entity.id
_entity.type
_entity.pdbx_description
1 polymer ?
#
loop_
_entity_poly.entity_id
_entity_poly.type
_entity_poly.pdbx_seq_one_letter_code
_entity_poly.pdbx_strand_id
1 'polypeptide(L)'
;MRGMSDEQGRSPFWESLGRHFFKMEFCQADYLTGVGNKAFIAELMPKFPLYTCFLSEDARNIIGRVHPDTEPALAMLKGEGFSYQGYVDIFDAGPAIEAETAKIRAVQDSQVLVLAVGTPGDDAPQFLIHNRKREDCRITAAPARMAAGTLVVDAQTAKRLQLSAGDQ
;
A
#
# COMPACT_ATOMS: atom_id res chain seq x y z
N MET A 1 -2.82 -6.66 2.27
CA MET A 1 -3.03 -5.70 3.38
C MET A 1 -3.04 -6.49 4.65
N ARG A 2 -2.49 -5.98 5.76
CA ARG A 2 -2.46 -6.72 7.03
C ARG A 2 -3.88 -7.09 7.48
N GLY A 3 -4.09 -8.37 7.76
CA GLY A 3 -5.35 -8.94 8.23
C GLY A 3 -5.57 -8.72 9.72
N MET A 4 -6.64 -9.33 10.24
CA MET A 4 -7.06 -9.13 11.62
C MET A 4 -6.18 -9.92 12.60
N SER A 5 -5.69 -9.26 13.65
CA SER A 5 -5.04 -9.85 14.83
C SER A 5 -5.49 -9.11 16.08
N ASP A 6 -5.70 -9.81 17.19
CA ASP A 6 -6.04 -9.18 18.48
C ASP A 6 -4.84 -8.44 19.10
N GLU A 7 -5.06 -7.75 20.22
CA GLU A 7 -4.01 -7.03 20.97
C GLU A 7 -2.89 -7.95 21.49
N GLN A 8 -3.16 -9.26 21.59
CA GLN A 8 -2.19 -10.28 22.01
C GLN A 8 -1.44 -10.86 20.80
N GLY A 9 -1.68 -10.34 19.60
CA GLY A 9 -1.05 -10.77 18.36
C GLY A 9 -1.60 -12.08 17.80
N ARG A 10 -2.80 -12.52 18.22
CA ARG A 10 -3.44 -13.74 17.70
C ARG A 10 -4.35 -13.43 16.54
N SER A 11 -4.21 -14.17 15.45
CA SER A 11 -5.14 -14.11 14.32
C SER A 11 -6.17 -15.24 14.42
N PRO A 12 -7.49 -14.94 14.39
CA PRO A 12 -8.52 -15.98 14.36
C PRO A 12 -8.35 -16.96 13.19
N PHE A 13 -7.91 -16.45 12.03
CA PHE A 13 -7.66 -17.29 10.85
C PHE A 13 -6.45 -18.20 11.04
N TRP A 14 -5.36 -17.68 11.61
CA TRP A 14 -4.20 -18.51 11.93
C TRP A 14 -4.54 -19.65 12.89
N GLU A 15 -5.28 -19.36 13.96
CA GLU A 15 -5.66 -20.36 14.96
C GLU A 15 -6.59 -21.43 14.37
N SER A 16 -7.50 -21.03 13.47
CA SER A 16 -8.44 -21.98 12.84
C SER A 16 -7.84 -22.78 11.69
N LEU A 17 -6.73 -22.33 11.09
CA LEU A 17 -6.15 -22.96 9.91
C LEU A 17 -4.65 -23.18 10.05
N GLY A 18 -3.87 -22.10 10.02
CA GLY A 18 -2.42 -22.15 9.92
C GLY A 18 -1.75 -22.96 11.03
N ARG A 19 -2.20 -22.82 12.28
CA ARG A 19 -1.65 -23.54 13.44
C ARG A 19 -1.65 -25.07 13.26
N HIS A 20 -2.63 -25.62 12.54
CA HIS A 20 -2.73 -27.05 12.27
C HIS A 20 -1.66 -27.58 11.31
N PHE A 21 -1.18 -26.73 10.40
CA PHE A 21 -0.15 -27.09 9.43
C PHE A 21 1.25 -26.72 9.91
N PHE A 22 1.39 -25.59 10.59
CA PHE A 22 2.70 -24.97 10.86
C PHE A 22 3.25 -25.23 12.27
N LYS A 23 2.45 -25.79 13.20
CA LYS A 23 2.84 -26.13 14.60
C LYS A 23 3.66 -25.04 15.32
N MET A 24 3.43 -23.77 14.96
CA MET A 24 4.09 -22.59 15.53
C MET A 24 3.08 -21.45 15.72
N GLU A 25 3.41 -20.50 16.59
CA GLU A 25 2.56 -19.33 16.87
C GLU A 25 2.62 -18.32 15.71
N PHE A 26 1.55 -17.53 15.55
CA PHE A 26 1.41 -16.56 14.45
C PHE A 26 2.57 -15.56 14.40
N CYS A 27 2.96 -14.98 15.54
CA CYS A 27 4.04 -14.00 15.61
C CYS A 27 5.39 -14.57 15.14
N GLN A 28 5.63 -15.86 15.36
CA GLN A 28 6.83 -16.54 14.91
C GLN A 28 6.78 -16.81 13.39
N ALA A 29 5.62 -17.24 12.88
CA ALA A 29 5.42 -17.40 11.44
C ALA A 29 5.62 -16.07 10.69
N ASP A 30 4.94 -15.00 11.15
CA ASP A 30 5.02 -13.66 10.57
C ASP A 30 6.46 -13.11 10.55
N TYR A 31 7.20 -13.30 11.65
CA TYR A 31 8.61 -12.95 11.73
C TYR A 31 9.49 -13.74 10.74
N LEU A 32 9.29 -15.06 10.63
CA LEU A 32 10.05 -15.93 9.72
C LEU A 32 9.83 -15.57 8.25
N THR A 33 8.60 -15.17 7.88
CA THR A 33 8.30 -14.58 6.57
C THR A 33 9.04 -13.27 6.36
N GLY A 34 9.05 -12.38 7.36
CA GLY A 34 9.71 -11.09 7.32
C GLY A 34 11.23 -11.17 7.08
N VAL A 35 11.90 -12.18 7.65
CA VAL A 35 13.35 -12.39 7.47
C VAL A 35 13.73 -13.21 6.23
N GLY A 36 12.75 -13.58 5.38
CA GLY A 36 13.00 -14.13 4.05
C GLY A 36 13.09 -15.64 3.93
N ASN A 37 12.75 -16.41 4.98
CA ASN A 37 12.71 -17.88 4.90
C ASN A 37 11.41 -18.38 4.25
N LYS A 38 11.26 -18.11 2.94
CA LYS A 38 10.03 -18.41 2.19
C LYS A 38 9.91 -19.88 1.75
N ALA A 39 11.01 -20.65 1.79
CA ALA A 39 11.03 -22.04 1.34
C ALA A 39 10.14 -22.95 2.21
N PHE A 40 10.12 -22.70 3.52
CA PHE A 40 9.31 -23.42 4.50
C PHE A 40 7.79 -23.30 4.25
N ILE A 41 7.35 -22.17 3.68
CA ILE A 41 5.92 -21.89 3.42
C ILE A 41 5.39 -22.81 2.32
N ALA A 42 6.15 -22.99 1.23
CA ALA A 42 5.73 -23.79 0.09
C ALA A 42 5.52 -25.28 0.44
N GLU A 43 6.27 -25.79 1.41
CA GLU A 43 6.18 -27.20 1.82
C GLU A 43 5.00 -27.49 2.74
N LEU A 44 4.52 -26.48 3.48
CA LEU A 44 3.47 -26.62 4.48
C LEU A 44 2.11 -26.12 4.03
N MET A 45 2.04 -25.45 2.88
CA MET A 45 0.78 -25.01 2.31
C MET A 45 -0.08 -26.20 1.89
N PRO A 46 -1.39 -26.19 2.22
CA PRO A 46 -2.35 -27.17 1.73
C PRO A 46 -2.32 -27.20 0.19
N LYS A 47 -2.09 -28.38 -0.39
CA LYS A 47 -2.07 -28.58 -1.85
C LYS A 47 -3.47 -28.66 -2.47
N PHE A 48 -4.49 -28.75 -1.63
CA PHE A 48 -5.88 -28.94 -2.03
C PHE A 48 -6.75 -27.79 -1.51
N PRO A 49 -7.87 -27.49 -2.19
CA PRO A 49 -8.83 -26.50 -1.71
C PRO A 49 -9.29 -26.79 -0.29
N LEU A 50 -9.43 -25.73 0.49
CA LEU A 50 -9.99 -25.77 1.83
C LEU A 50 -11.39 -25.18 1.82
N TYR A 51 -12.35 -25.92 2.38
CA TYR A 51 -13.71 -25.42 2.50
C TYR A 51 -13.81 -24.50 3.71
N THR A 52 -14.18 -23.25 3.47
CA THR A 52 -14.28 -22.23 4.53
C THR A 52 -15.31 -22.59 5.59
N CYS A 53 -16.32 -23.43 5.26
CA CYS A 53 -17.30 -23.92 6.22
C CYS A 53 -16.72 -24.79 7.35
N PHE A 54 -15.48 -25.29 7.20
CA PHE A 54 -14.77 -26.00 8.27
C PHE A 54 -13.95 -25.08 9.19
N LEU A 55 -13.84 -23.79 8.85
CA LEU A 55 -13.19 -22.81 9.72
C LEU A 55 -14.15 -22.36 10.83
N SER A 56 -13.58 -21.90 11.94
CA SER A 56 -14.37 -21.28 13.01
C SER A 56 -15.17 -20.09 12.49
N GLU A 57 -16.24 -19.73 13.19
CA GLU A 57 -17.04 -18.56 12.83
C GLU A 57 -16.21 -17.27 12.83
N ASP A 58 -15.37 -17.08 13.84
CA ASP A 58 -14.47 -15.93 13.93
C ASP A 58 -13.48 -15.88 12.76
N ALA A 59 -12.91 -17.02 12.37
CA ALA A 59 -12.00 -17.10 11.23
C ALA A 59 -12.71 -16.74 9.93
N ARG A 60 -13.94 -17.25 9.69
CA ARG A 60 -14.73 -16.92 8.49
C ARG A 60 -15.08 -15.43 8.43
N ASN A 61 -15.42 -14.83 9.55
CA ASN A 61 -15.86 -13.43 9.62
C ASN A 61 -14.75 -12.44 9.30
N ILE A 62 -13.48 -12.81 9.49
CA ILE A 62 -12.34 -11.95 9.23
C ILE A 62 -11.67 -12.16 7.86
N ILE A 63 -12.12 -13.14 7.06
CA ILE A 63 -11.58 -13.35 5.70
C ILE A 63 -11.80 -12.10 4.84
N GLY A 64 -10.71 -11.55 4.31
CA GLY A 64 -10.72 -10.33 3.51
C GLY A 64 -10.95 -9.06 4.32
N ARG A 65 -10.91 -9.12 5.65
CA ARG A 65 -10.94 -7.95 6.54
C ARG A 65 -9.51 -7.52 6.86
N VAL A 66 -9.33 -6.22 6.98
CA VAL A 66 -8.05 -5.62 7.41
C VAL A 66 -8.07 -5.39 8.92
N HIS A 67 -6.89 -5.28 9.52
CA HIS A 67 -6.75 -4.74 10.87
C HIS A 67 -7.33 -3.31 10.95
N PRO A 68 -7.92 -2.87 12.08
CA PRO A 68 -8.41 -1.50 12.27
C PRO A 68 -7.37 -0.43 11.90
N ASP A 69 -6.13 -0.58 12.37
CA ASP A 69 -5.01 0.32 12.01
C ASP A 69 -4.66 0.34 10.51
N THR A 70 -5.13 -0.64 9.74
CA THR A 70 -4.90 -0.76 8.29
C THR A 70 -6.09 -0.21 7.47
N GLU A 71 -7.25 0.07 8.10
CA GLU A 71 -8.43 0.63 7.43
C GLU A 71 -8.16 1.96 6.71
N PRO A 72 -7.44 2.94 7.30
CA PRO A 72 -7.16 4.21 6.61
C PRO A 72 -6.33 4.02 5.33
N ALA A 73 -5.36 3.11 5.35
CA ALA A 73 -4.55 2.79 4.19
C ALA A 73 -5.38 2.09 3.10
N LEU A 74 -6.29 1.18 3.48
CA LEU A 74 -7.21 0.55 2.54
C LEU A 74 -8.14 1.59 1.88
N ALA A 75 -8.67 2.54 2.66
CA ALA A 75 -9.52 3.60 2.14
C ALA A 75 -8.77 4.50 1.15
N MET A 76 -7.52 4.87 1.46
CA MET A 76 -6.64 5.62 0.57
C MET A 76 -6.43 4.88 -0.76
N LEU A 77 -6.04 3.59 -0.71
CA LEU A 77 -5.78 2.80 -1.92
C LEU A 77 -7.05 2.59 -2.76
N LYS A 78 -8.21 2.40 -2.12
CA LYS A 78 -9.49 2.38 -2.85
C LYS A 78 -9.78 3.70 -3.56
N GLY A 79 -9.48 4.83 -2.94
CA GLY A 79 -9.57 6.16 -3.57
C GLY A 79 -8.63 6.32 -4.77
N GLU A 80 -7.52 5.58 -4.80
CA GLU A 80 -6.60 5.51 -5.94
C GLU A 80 -7.04 4.51 -7.02
N GLY A 81 -8.10 3.73 -6.81
CA GLY A 81 -8.62 2.76 -7.79
C GLY A 81 -8.31 1.29 -7.50
N PHE A 82 -7.73 0.98 -6.33
CA PHE A 82 -7.48 -0.41 -5.92
C PHE A 82 -8.77 -1.11 -5.48
N SER A 83 -8.86 -2.40 -5.80
CA SER A 83 -10.03 -3.22 -5.56
C SER A 83 -9.65 -4.60 -5.01
N TYR A 84 -10.57 -5.21 -4.26
CA TYR A 84 -10.41 -6.57 -3.74
C TYR A 84 -10.89 -7.59 -4.78
N GLN A 85 -10.06 -8.58 -5.08
CA GLN A 85 -10.30 -9.56 -6.15
C GLN A 85 -10.46 -11.00 -5.63
N GLY A 86 -10.71 -11.16 -4.33
CA GLY A 86 -10.96 -12.48 -3.73
C GLY A 86 -9.71 -13.21 -3.21
N TYR A 87 -8.54 -12.58 -3.28
CA TYR A 87 -7.28 -13.14 -2.76
C TYR A 87 -7.00 -12.63 -1.35
N VAL A 88 -6.59 -13.53 -0.46
CA VAL A 88 -6.23 -13.20 0.92
C VAL A 88 -4.86 -13.75 1.27
N ASP A 89 -4.22 -13.12 2.26
CA ASP A 89 -2.99 -13.62 2.85
C ASP A 89 -3.24 -14.97 3.55
N ILE A 90 -2.29 -15.88 3.43
CA ILE A 90 -2.40 -17.26 3.90
C ILE A 90 -2.21 -17.40 5.42
N PHE A 91 -1.71 -16.36 6.10
CA PHE A 91 -1.48 -16.36 7.54
C PHE A 91 -2.60 -15.65 8.30
N ASP A 92 -3.00 -14.45 7.86
CA ASP A 92 -3.96 -13.60 8.59
C ASP A 92 -5.27 -13.31 7.85
N ALA A 93 -5.44 -13.87 6.64
CA ALA A 93 -6.57 -13.64 5.75
C ALA A 93 -6.84 -12.16 5.39
N GLY A 94 -5.83 -11.29 5.53
CA GLY A 94 -5.89 -9.92 5.07
C GLY A 94 -6.04 -9.85 3.55
N PRO A 95 -6.86 -8.94 3.00
CA PRO A 95 -7.13 -8.89 1.57
C PRO A 95 -5.88 -8.45 0.79
N ALA A 96 -5.63 -9.13 -0.32
CA ALA A 96 -4.82 -8.59 -1.40
C ALA A 96 -5.71 -7.69 -2.28
N ILE A 97 -5.23 -6.48 -2.54
CA ILE A 97 -5.91 -5.51 -3.39
C ILE A 97 -5.02 -5.20 -4.58
N GLU A 98 -5.66 -4.94 -5.72
CA GLU A 98 -4.97 -4.69 -6.98
C GLU A 98 -5.67 -3.62 -7.82
N ALA A 99 -4.90 -3.00 -8.70
CA ALA A 99 -5.34 -2.05 -9.69
C ALA A 99 -4.50 -2.23 -10.95
N GLU A 100 -5.11 -2.09 -12.11
CA GLU A 100 -4.36 -1.86 -13.35
C GLU A 100 -3.64 -0.52 -13.23
N THR A 101 -2.36 -0.44 -13.62
CA THR A 101 -1.55 0.78 -13.49
C THR A 101 -2.21 2.00 -14.14
N ALA A 102 -2.89 1.81 -15.28
CA ALA A 102 -3.60 2.87 -16.00
C ALA A 102 -4.86 3.38 -15.28
N LYS A 103 -5.39 2.63 -14.32
CA LYS A 103 -6.56 3.00 -13.50
C LYS A 103 -6.17 3.60 -12.16
N ILE A 104 -4.88 3.65 -11.84
CA ILE A 104 -4.41 4.30 -10.61
C ILE A 104 -4.55 5.80 -10.80
N ARG A 105 -5.41 6.46 -10.01
CA ARG A 105 -5.72 7.90 -10.15
C ARG A 105 -4.46 8.76 -10.21
N ALA A 106 -3.54 8.60 -9.25
CA ALA A 106 -2.29 9.36 -9.22
C ALA A 106 -1.38 9.12 -10.44
N VAL A 107 -1.48 7.98 -11.12
CA VAL A 107 -0.75 7.72 -12.37
C VAL A 107 -1.49 8.33 -13.56
N GLN A 108 -2.79 8.05 -13.66
CA GLN A 108 -3.66 8.50 -14.75
C GLN A 108 -3.70 10.03 -14.85
N ASP A 109 -3.83 10.71 -13.71
CA ASP A 109 -3.97 12.17 -13.64
C ASP A 109 -2.62 12.89 -13.55
N SER A 110 -1.49 12.16 -13.49
CA SER A 110 -0.16 12.77 -13.44
C SER A 110 0.15 13.53 -14.74
N GLN A 111 0.83 14.66 -14.60
CA GLN A 111 1.24 15.50 -15.73
C GLN A 111 2.73 15.80 -15.65
N VAL A 112 3.37 15.85 -16.82
CA VAL A 112 4.74 16.35 -16.95
C VAL A 112 4.66 17.84 -17.25
N LEU A 113 5.24 18.66 -16.38
CA LEU A 113 5.19 20.12 -16.45
C LEU A 113 6.60 20.68 -16.32
N VAL A 114 6.85 21.86 -16.91
CA VAL A 114 8.13 22.56 -16.73
C VAL A 114 8.13 23.31 -15.40
N LEU A 115 9.17 23.14 -14.60
CA LEU A 115 9.28 23.80 -13.31
C LEU A 115 9.57 25.30 -13.48
N ALA A 116 8.77 26.13 -12.81
CA ALA A 116 9.05 27.54 -12.62
C ALA A 116 9.20 27.84 -11.13
N VAL A 117 10.19 28.65 -10.76
CA VAL A 117 10.40 29.07 -9.37
C VAL A 117 9.79 30.45 -9.18
N GLY A 118 8.88 30.59 -8.23
CA GLY A 118 8.17 31.83 -7.95
C GLY A 118 7.27 31.70 -6.73
N THR A 119 6.23 32.52 -6.66
CA THR A 119 5.22 32.44 -5.60
C THR A 119 3.96 31.78 -6.17
N PRO A 120 3.59 30.56 -5.72
CA PRO A 120 2.38 29.88 -6.19
C PRO A 120 1.09 30.66 -5.90
N GLY A 121 1.08 31.47 -4.85
CA GLY A 121 -0.08 32.19 -4.33
C GLY A 121 -0.60 31.58 -3.02
N ASP A 122 -1.28 32.37 -2.21
CA ASP A 122 -1.72 31.95 -0.87
C ASP A 122 -2.79 30.84 -0.91
N ASP A 123 -3.61 30.83 -1.96
CA ASP A 123 -4.67 29.82 -2.19
C ASP A 123 -4.23 28.68 -3.12
N ALA A 124 -2.92 28.49 -3.32
CA ALA A 124 -2.40 27.45 -4.20
C ALA A 124 -2.73 26.04 -3.65
N PRO A 125 -3.33 25.14 -4.46
CA PRO A 125 -3.63 23.79 -4.00
C PRO A 125 -2.35 22.96 -3.80
N GLN A 126 -2.45 21.94 -2.96
CA GLN A 126 -1.37 20.98 -2.72
C GLN A 126 -1.22 20.02 -3.88
N PHE A 127 0.01 19.84 -4.34
CA PHE A 127 0.38 18.83 -5.33
C PHE A 127 1.38 17.85 -4.73
N LEU A 128 1.30 16.58 -5.12
CA LEU A 128 2.41 15.65 -5.05
C LEU A 128 3.30 15.85 -6.28
N ILE A 129 4.57 16.19 -6.04
CA ILE A 129 5.52 16.57 -7.09
C ILE A 129 6.69 15.60 -7.05
N HIS A 130 6.99 14.98 -8.18
CA HIS A 130 8.07 14.02 -8.36
C HIS A 130 9.08 14.56 -9.38
N ASN A 131 10.37 14.50 -9.08
CA ASN A 131 11.42 15.04 -9.95
C ASN A 131 11.78 14.14 -11.15
N ARG A 132 11.09 13.01 -11.34
CA ARG A 132 11.25 12.06 -12.46
C ARG A 132 12.64 11.46 -12.62
N LYS A 133 13.53 11.59 -11.63
CA LYS A 133 14.86 10.98 -11.65
C LYS A 133 14.82 9.59 -11.03
N ARG A 134 15.58 8.66 -11.60
CA ARG A 134 15.77 7.31 -11.03
C ARG A 134 16.76 7.36 -9.87
N GLU A 135 17.98 7.81 -10.14
CA GLU A 135 18.95 8.18 -9.11
C GLU A 135 18.59 9.55 -8.55
N ASP A 136 18.78 9.78 -7.26
CA ASP A 136 18.33 11.01 -6.59
C ASP A 136 16.83 11.32 -6.79
N CYS A 137 15.99 10.28 -6.79
CA CYS A 137 14.55 10.44 -6.75
C CYS A 137 14.14 11.31 -5.55
N ARG A 138 13.32 12.32 -5.81
CA ARG A 138 12.71 13.19 -4.79
C ARG A 138 11.23 13.33 -5.09
N ILE A 139 10.42 13.19 -4.04
CA ILE A 139 8.98 13.43 -4.06
C ILE A 139 8.64 14.33 -2.89
N THR A 140 7.77 15.32 -3.09
CA THR A 140 7.30 16.20 -2.02
C THR A 140 5.84 16.59 -2.23
N ALA A 141 5.15 16.90 -1.13
CA ALA A 141 3.85 17.57 -1.16
C ALA A 141 4.07 19.06 -0.92
N ALA A 142 3.64 19.92 -1.84
CA ALA A 142 3.81 21.36 -1.70
C ALA A 142 2.67 22.13 -2.41
N PRO A 143 2.36 23.36 -1.97
CA PRO A 143 1.52 24.27 -2.73
C PRO A 143 2.17 24.58 -4.08
N ALA A 144 1.41 24.47 -5.15
CA ALA A 144 1.90 24.81 -6.48
C ALA A 144 0.78 25.37 -7.36
N ARG A 145 1.16 26.13 -8.39
CA ARG A 145 0.21 26.69 -9.36
C ARG A 145 0.57 26.22 -10.76
N MET A 146 -0.37 25.54 -11.41
CA MET A 146 -0.25 25.22 -12.82
C MET A 146 -0.55 26.46 -13.68
N ALA A 147 0.32 26.78 -14.63
CA ALA A 147 0.10 27.87 -15.58
C ALA A 147 0.75 27.54 -16.94
N ALA A 148 -0.05 27.41 -17.99
CA ALA A 148 0.42 27.24 -19.38
C ALA A 148 1.52 26.17 -19.56
N GLY A 149 1.33 24.97 -18.99
CA GLY A 149 2.31 23.87 -19.07
C GLY A 149 3.49 23.98 -18.10
N THR A 150 3.50 24.98 -17.22
CA THR A 150 4.47 25.14 -16.14
C THR A 150 3.85 24.85 -14.78
N LEU A 151 4.66 24.38 -13.84
CA LEU A 151 4.32 24.25 -12.43
C LEU A 151 5.14 25.27 -11.63
N VAL A 152 4.48 26.30 -11.12
CA VAL A 152 5.10 27.32 -10.27
C VAL A 152 5.16 26.80 -8.84
N VAL A 153 6.37 26.69 -8.30
CA VAL A 153 6.64 26.30 -6.90
C VAL A 153 7.53 27.34 -6.22
N ASP A 154 7.55 27.35 -4.88
CA ASP A 154 8.50 28.18 -4.15
C ASP A 154 9.96 27.68 -4.27
N ALA A 155 10.91 28.54 -3.93
CA ALA A 155 12.34 28.22 -4.03
C ALA A 155 12.75 27.06 -3.10
N GLN A 156 12.07 26.90 -1.95
CA GLN A 156 12.39 25.84 -1.01
C GLN A 156 11.98 24.46 -1.56
N THR A 157 10.83 24.38 -2.23
CA THR A 157 10.30 23.19 -2.88
C THR A 157 11.20 22.77 -4.04
N ALA A 158 11.60 23.70 -4.91
CA ALA A 158 12.55 23.42 -5.99
C ALA A 158 13.88 22.87 -5.44
N LYS A 159 14.40 23.48 -4.36
CA LYS A 159 15.62 23.00 -3.69
C LYS A 159 15.46 21.59 -3.11
N ARG A 160 14.32 21.26 -2.47
CA ARG A 160 14.03 19.92 -1.94
C ARG A 160 13.94 18.87 -3.05
N LEU A 161 13.35 19.25 -4.19
CA LEU A 161 13.26 18.39 -5.37
C LEU A 161 14.59 18.25 -6.12
N GLN A 162 15.58 19.09 -5.81
CA GLN A 162 16.86 19.18 -6.52
C GLN A 162 16.65 19.43 -8.03
N LEU A 163 15.78 20.40 -8.31
CA LEU A 163 15.45 20.87 -9.65
C LEU A 163 15.73 22.37 -9.77
N SER A 164 16.08 22.80 -10.97
CA SER A 164 16.22 24.20 -11.38
C SER A 164 15.02 24.62 -12.23
N ALA A 165 14.80 25.93 -12.37
CA ALA A 165 13.79 26.44 -13.30
C ALA A 165 14.10 25.96 -14.72
N GLY A 166 13.10 25.44 -15.42
CA GLY A 166 13.23 24.84 -16.75
C GLY A 166 13.31 23.30 -16.75
N ASP A 167 13.56 22.65 -15.61
CA ASP A 167 13.52 21.19 -15.50
C ASP A 167 12.07 20.64 -15.60
N GLN A 168 11.92 19.31 -15.76
CA GLN A 168 10.64 18.60 -15.86
C GLN A 168 10.51 17.45 -14.85
#